data_AF-A0A7W1PB53-F1
#
_entry.id   AF-A0A7W1PB53-F1
#
_cell.length_a   1.000
_cell.length_b   1.000
_cell.length_c   1.000
_cell.angle_alpha   90.00
_cell.angle_beta   90.00
_cell.angle_gamma   90.00
#
_symmetry.space_group_name_H-M   'P 1'
#
loop_
_entity.id
_entity.type
_entity.pdbx_description
1 polymer ?
#
loop_
_entity_poly.entity_id
_entity_poly.type
_entity_poly.pdbx_seq_one_letter_code
_entity_poly.pdbx_strand_id
1 'polypeptide(L)'
;MTHVHAGLDACLDDTSRLPLERVRRFFELTQRSYRKEGYMGCLLGGLGQELSGVSERFRRRIEACFSEIAVRIATCLEQAKQRGDIPADSDTWQMASLLVDCWEGAALRSRLRGNGAPLKAMLDFYFNRLSHADRIVENRNP
;
A
#
# COMPACT_ATOMS: atom_id res chain seq x y z
N MET A 1 3.89 13.76 9.62
CA MET A 1 3.93 12.29 9.38
C MET A 1 3.32 11.48 10.52
N THR A 2 3.29 11.98 11.76
CA THR A 2 2.75 11.30 12.95
C THR A 2 1.36 10.69 12.74
N HIS A 3 0.45 11.38 12.04
CA HIS A 3 -0.90 10.86 11.79
C HIS A 3 -0.95 9.65 10.84
N VAL A 4 -0.05 9.59 9.84
CA VAL A 4 0.00 8.45 8.90
C VAL A 4 0.57 7.23 9.60
N HIS A 5 1.66 7.37 10.35
CA HIS A 5 2.23 6.27 11.12
C HIS A 5 1.27 5.77 12.21
N ALA A 6 0.62 6.67 12.95
CA ALA A 6 -0.39 6.27 13.94
C ALA A 6 -1.58 5.52 13.30
N GLY A 7 -2.05 5.97 12.13
CA GLY A 7 -3.10 5.27 11.39
C GLY A 7 -2.67 3.92 10.84
N LEU A 8 -1.39 3.79 10.45
CA LEU A 8 -0.77 2.55 10.01
C LEU A 8 -0.68 1.55 11.17
N ASP A 9 -0.10 1.95 12.29
CA ASP A 9 0.04 1.11 13.49
C ASP A 9 -1.34 0.65 13.98
N ALA A 10 -2.31 1.57 14.07
CA ALA A 10 -3.69 1.24 14.48
C ALA A 10 -4.39 0.22 13.57
N CYS A 11 -4.02 0.15 12.28
CA CYS A 11 -4.57 -0.85 11.37
C CYS A 11 -3.79 -2.16 11.43
N LEU A 12 -2.46 -2.10 11.40
CA LEU A 12 -1.61 -3.29 11.30
C LEU A 12 -1.55 -4.09 12.61
N ASP A 13 -1.76 -3.42 13.75
CA ASP A 13 -1.77 -4.06 15.07
C ASP A 13 -3.17 -4.57 15.49
N ASP A 14 -4.22 -4.35 14.68
CA ASP A 14 -5.58 -4.84 14.93
C ASP A 14 -5.69 -6.36 14.68
N THR A 15 -5.21 -7.17 15.64
CA THR A 15 -5.18 -8.64 15.56
C THR A 15 -6.56 -9.29 15.52
N SER A 16 -7.66 -8.52 15.66
CA SER A 16 -9.01 -9.01 15.42
C SER A 16 -9.33 -9.25 13.94
N ARG A 17 -8.43 -8.83 13.03
CA ARG A 17 -8.59 -8.93 11.57
C ARG A 17 -7.48 -9.72 10.91
N LEU A 18 -7.81 -10.31 9.76
CA LEU A 18 -6.83 -11.00 8.94
C LEU A 18 -5.74 -10.03 8.45
N PRO A 19 -4.48 -10.47 8.30
CA PRO A 19 -3.38 -9.58 7.90
C PRO A 19 -3.66 -8.79 6.61
N LEU A 20 -4.19 -9.45 5.56
CA LEU A 20 -4.52 -8.77 4.31
C LEU A 20 -5.62 -7.70 4.49
N GLU A 21 -6.60 -7.95 5.35
CA GLU A 21 -7.66 -6.98 5.67
C GLU A 21 -7.10 -5.75 6.40
N ARG A 22 -6.16 -5.95 7.33
CA ARG A 22 -5.48 -4.87 8.05
C ARG A 22 -4.73 -3.94 7.09
N VAL A 23 -3.93 -4.50 6.19
CA VAL A 23 -3.21 -3.74 5.17
C VAL A 23 -4.20 -2.97 4.29
N ARG A 24 -5.23 -3.64 3.76
CA ARG A 24 -6.24 -3.00 2.92
C ARG A 24 -6.95 -1.84 3.64
N ARG A 25 -7.32 -2.05 4.91
CA ARG A 25 -8.01 -1.06 5.73
C ARG A 25 -7.20 0.22 5.91
N PHE A 26 -5.88 0.12 6.09
CA PHE A 26 -5.01 1.30 6.17
C PHE A 26 -5.14 2.20 4.94
N PHE A 27 -5.10 1.61 3.75
CA PHE A 27 -5.25 2.35 2.50
C PHE A 27 -6.67 2.91 2.34
N GLU A 28 -7.71 2.16 2.70
CA GLU A 28 -9.10 2.65 2.66
C GLU A 28 -9.32 3.84 3.63
N LEU A 29 -8.71 3.84 4.80
CA LEU A 29 -8.73 4.99 5.72
C LEU A 29 -7.97 6.19 5.14
N THR A 30 -6.82 5.94 4.50
CA THR A 30 -6.05 6.97 3.79
C THR A 30 -6.87 7.60 2.65
N GLN A 31 -7.58 6.80 1.86
CA GLN A 31 -8.52 7.29 0.83
C GLN A 31 -9.61 8.19 1.43
N ARG A 32 -10.14 7.84 2.61
CA ARG A 32 -11.14 8.67 3.31
C ARG A 32 -10.55 10.00 3.76
N SER A 33 -9.28 10.06 4.17
CA SER A 33 -8.59 11.33 4.45
C SER A 33 -8.50 12.17 3.19
N TYR A 34 -8.03 11.59 2.08
CA TYR A 34 -7.95 12.30 0.81
C TYR A 34 -9.31 12.84 0.37
N ARG A 35 -10.40 12.10 0.55
CA ARG A 35 -11.76 12.60 0.25
C ARG A 35 -12.09 13.87 1.03
N LYS A 36 -11.78 13.92 2.34
CA LYS A 36 -12.03 15.11 3.19
C LYS A 36 -11.22 16.33 2.72
N GLU A 37 -10.07 16.08 2.11
CA GLU A 37 -9.17 17.10 1.55
C GLU A 37 -9.49 17.45 0.09
N GLY A 38 -10.58 16.93 -0.50
CA GLY A 38 -10.91 17.19 -1.91
C GLY A 38 -10.06 16.39 -2.91
N TYR A 39 -9.57 15.23 -2.50
CA TYR A 39 -8.70 14.33 -3.25
C TYR A 39 -7.34 14.94 -3.63
N MET A 40 -6.75 15.75 -2.77
CA MET A 40 -5.41 16.32 -2.99
C MET A 40 -4.27 15.28 -3.05
N GLY A 41 -4.55 14.02 -2.69
CA GLY A 41 -3.62 12.90 -2.78
C GLY A 41 -2.52 12.97 -1.73
N CYS A 42 -1.41 12.27 -1.98
CA CYS A 42 -0.28 12.25 -1.06
C CYS A 42 0.55 13.54 -1.18
N LEU A 43 0.62 14.32 -0.10
CA LEU A 43 1.48 15.51 -0.04
C LEU A 43 2.95 15.15 -0.26
N LEU A 44 3.42 14.06 0.36
CA LEU A 44 4.81 13.63 0.26
C LEU A 44 5.14 13.16 -1.17
N GLY A 45 4.23 12.41 -1.79
CA GLY A 45 4.34 12.00 -3.19
C GLY A 45 4.44 13.20 -4.13
N GLY A 46 3.55 14.20 -3.97
CA GLY A 46 3.60 15.43 -4.76
C GLY A 46 4.91 16.21 -4.60
N LEU A 47 5.38 16.41 -3.36
CA LEU A 47 6.68 17.05 -3.13
C LEU A 47 7.85 16.23 -3.70
N GLY A 48 7.75 14.90 -3.67
CA GLY A 48 8.75 14.00 -4.25
C GLY A 48 8.91 14.21 -5.75
N GLN A 49 7.81 14.41 -6.47
CA GLN A 49 7.84 14.63 -7.91
C GLN A 49 8.51 15.96 -8.29
N GLU A 50 8.27 17.01 -7.51
CA GLU A 50 8.84 18.35 -7.79
C GLU A 50 10.30 18.48 -7.30
N LEU A 51 10.62 17.90 -6.14
CA LEU A 51 11.88 18.19 -5.44
C LEU A 51 12.95 17.11 -5.60
N SER A 52 12.61 15.88 -6.01
CA SER A 52 13.59 14.79 -6.09
C SER A 52 14.68 15.01 -7.14
N GLY A 53 14.37 15.72 -8.23
CA GLY A 53 15.33 16.07 -9.27
C GLY A 53 16.28 17.21 -8.91
N VAL A 54 15.97 17.97 -7.86
CA VAL A 54 16.72 19.19 -7.48
C VAL A 54 17.34 19.11 -6.08
N SER A 55 16.92 18.16 -5.23
CA SER A 55 17.48 17.98 -3.91
C SER A 55 17.57 16.51 -3.50
N GLU A 56 18.81 16.02 -3.52
CA GLU A 56 19.16 14.68 -3.05
C GLU A 56 18.74 14.43 -1.59
N ARG A 57 18.83 15.45 -0.74
CA ARG A 57 18.39 15.37 0.66
C ARG A 57 16.88 15.13 0.76
N PHE A 58 16.08 15.85 -0.02
CA PHE A 58 14.63 15.62 -0.07
C PHE A 58 14.31 14.24 -0.65
N ARG A 59 14.96 13.85 -1.75
CA ARG A 59 14.79 12.53 -2.36
C ARG A 59 15.00 11.41 -1.34
N ARG A 60 16.13 11.40 -0.62
CA ARG A 60 16.41 10.39 0.40
C ARG A 60 15.40 10.41 1.54
N ARG A 61 14.95 11.60 1.97
CA ARG A 61 14.00 11.70 3.09
C ARG A 61 12.63 11.16 2.71
N ILE A 62 12.16 11.45 1.50
CA ILE A 62 10.89 10.96 0.97
C ILE A 62 10.95 9.44 0.78
N GLU A 63 12.04 8.94 0.19
CA GLU A 63 12.28 7.51 0.01
C GLU A 63 12.26 6.76 1.35
N ALA A 64 12.96 7.29 2.35
CA ALA A 64 12.98 6.69 3.69
C ALA A 64 11.56 6.59 4.29
N CYS A 65 10.73 7.62 4.09
CA CYS A 65 9.36 7.62 4.59
C CYS A 65 8.47 6.58 3.91
N PHE A 66 8.58 6.39 2.59
CA PHE A 66 7.84 5.33 1.89
C PHE A 66 8.37 3.94 2.26
N SER A 67 9.69 3.79 2.35
CA SER A 67 10.34 2.56 2.82
C SER A 67 9.86 2.17 4.23
N GLU A 68 9.74 3.12 5.16
CA GLU A 68 9.23 2.87 6.51
C GLU A 68 7.77 2.38 6.55
N ILE A 69 6.94 2.79 5.58
CA ILE A 69 5.57 2.29 5.42
C ILE A 69 5.62 0.86 4.85
N ALA A 70 6.42 0.65 3.80
CA ALA A 70 6.59 -0.65 3.17
C ALA A 70 7.12 -1.71 4.16
N VAL A 71 8.08 -1.39 5.02
CA VAL A 71 8.61 -2.32 6.05
C VAL A 71 7.47 -2.84 6.94
N ARG A 72 6.62 -1.94 7.44
CA ARG A 72 5.53 -2.33 8.34
C ARG A 72 4.47 -3.15 7.63
N ILE A 73 4.15 -2.79 6.38
CA ILE A 73 3.24 -3.58 5.54
C ILE A 73 3.83 -4.98 5.29
N ALA A 74 5.12 -5.08 4.96
CA ALA A 74 5.81 -6.35 4.74
C ALA A 74 5.74 -7.26 5.98
N THR A 75 5.95 -6.71 7.17
CA THR A 75 5.76 -7.45 8.44
C THR A 75 4.35 -8.01 8.57
N CYS A 76 3.33 -7.25 8.18
CA CYS A 76 1.94 -7.74 8.20
C CYS A 76 1.70 -8.80 7.10
N LEU A 77 2.28 -8.64 5.92
CA LEU A 77 2.21 -9.63 4.84
C LEU A 77 2.93 -10.94 5.20
N GLU A 78 3.99 -10.88 5.99
CA GLU A 78 4.67 -12.07 6.52
C GLU A 78 3.75 -12.89 7.44
N GLN A 79 2.90 -12.22 8.22
CA GLN A 79 1.86 -12.90 8.99
C GLN A 79 0.82 -13.56 8.08
N ALA A 80 0.48 -12.94 6.95
CA ALA A 80 -0.40 -13.53 5.94
C ALA A 80 0.23 -14.81 5.36
N LYS A 81 1.52 -14.75 5.03
CA LYS A 81 2.31 -15.87 4.52
C LYS A 81 2.38 -17.04 5.50
N GLN A 82 2.67 -16.76 6.77
CA GLN A 82 2.71 -17.78 7.83
C GLN A 82 1.36 -18.48 8.05
N ARG A 83 0.26 -17.78 7.76
CA ARG A 83 -1.10 -18.33 7.84
C ARG A 83 -1.53 -19.08 6.58
N GLY A 84 -0.77 -18.99 5.50
CA GLY A 84 -1.14 -19.53 4.20
C GLY A 84 -2.14 -18.67 3.41
N ASP A 85 -2.34 -17.40 3.81
CA ASP A 85 -3.22 -16.46 3.09
C ASP A 85 -2.59 -15.96 1.77
N ILE A 86 -1.27 -16.15 1.61
CA ILE A 86 -0.49 -15.92 0.38
C ILE A 86 0.57 -17.03 0.21
N PRO A 87 1.08 -17.28 -1.01
CA PRO A 87 2.05 -18.35 -1.27
C PRO A 87 3.31 -18.29 -0.40
N ALA A 88 3.82 -19.47 -0.01
CA ALA A 88 5.00 -19.61 0.86
C ALA A 88 6.33 -19.15 0.23
N ASP A 89 6.37 -18.94 -1.08
CA ASP A 89 7.51 -18.37 -1.81
C ASP A 89 7.37 -16.85 -2.08
N SER A 90 6.28 -16.23 -1.61
CA SER A 90 6.05 -14.79 -1.77
C SER A 90 7.16 -13.95 -1.13
N ASP A 91 7.66 -12.96 -1.89
CA ASP A 91 8.52 -11.89 -1.38
C ASP A 91 7.66 -10.76 -0.80
N THR A 92 7.46 -10.80 0.50
CA THR A 92 6.59 -9.87 1.23
C THR A 92 7.11 -8.43 1.22
N TRP A 93 8.43 -8.24 1.11
CA TRP A 93 9.04 -6.92 0.94
C TRP A 93 8.72 -6.33 -0.43
N GLN A 94 8.97 -7.09 -1.50
CA GLN A 94 8.69 -6.64 -2.86
C GLN A 94 7.21 -6.32 -3.04
N MET A 95 6.32 -7.17 -2.50
CA MET A 95 4.89 -6.94 -2.49
C MET A 95 4.53 -5.62 -1.80
N ALA A 96 5.02 -5.40 -0.58
CA ALA A 96 4.74 -4.18 0.17
C ALA A 96 5.25 -2.92 -0.55
N SER A 97 6.47 -2.95 -1.08
CA SER A 97 7.05 -1.84 -1.85
C SER A 97 6.19 -1.51 -3.07
N LEU A 98 5.84 -2.53 -3.86
CA LEU A 98 5.02 -2.34 -5.06
C LEU A 98 3.62 -1.81 -4.75
N LEU A 99 3.04 -2.22 -3.62
CA LEU A 99 1.76 -1.69 -3.15
C LEU A 99 1.84 -0.19 -2.86
N VAL A 100 2.91 0.27 -2.20
CA VAL A 100 3.14 1.70 -1.94
C VAL A 100 3.33 2.46 -3.25
N ASP A 101 4.14 1.96 -4.18
CA ASP A 101 4.37 2.59 -5.50
C ASP A 101 3.06 2.74 -6.28
N CYS A 102 2.27 1.67 -6.33
CA CYS A 102 0.96 1.65 -6.99
C CYS A 102 -0.03 2.62 -6.32
N TRP A 103 0.00 2.71 -4.99
CA TRP A 103 -0.83 3.65 -4.23
C TRP A 103 -0.49 5.09 -4.58
N GLU A 104 0.79 5.46 -4.61
CA GLU A 104 1.23 6.81 -4.95
C GLU A 104 0.85 7.19 -6.39
N GLY A 105 1.00 6.27 -7.34
CA GLY A 105 0.53 6.45 -8.72
C GLY A 105 -0.99 6.64 -8.81
N ALA A 106 -1.76 5.87 -8.04
CA ALA A 106 -3.20 6.02 -7.97
C ALA A 106 -3.63 7.32 -7.27
N ALA A 107 -2.91 7.76 -6.24
CA ALA A 107 -3.15 9.03 -5.54
C ALA A 107 -2.96 10.22 -6.49
N LEU A 108 -1.91 10.20 -7.30
CA LEU A 108 -1.71 11.19 -8.37
C LEU A 108 -2.89 11.23 -9.34
N ARG A 109 -3.33 10.08 -9.84
CA ARG A 109 -4.46 10.00 -10.78
C ARG A 109 -5.78 10.42 -10.12
N SER A 110 -5.94 10.13 -8.84
CA SER A 110 -7.10 10.57 -8.05
C SER A 110 -7.16 12.08 -7.91
N ARG A 111 -6.00 12.73 -7.68
CA ARG A 111 -5.89 14.19 -7.67
C ARG A 111 -6.28 14.80 -9.00
N LEU A 112 -5.74 14.28 -10.10
CA LEU A 112 -6.08 14.75 -11.45
C LEU A 112 -7.58 14.62 -11.76
N ARG A 113 -8.22 13.53 -11.31
CA ARG A 113 -9.63 13.23 -11.59
C ARG A 113 -10.61 13.84 -10.57
N GLY A 114 -10.10 14.41 -9.47
CA GLY A 114 -10.92 14.89 -8.35
C GLY A 114 -11.77 13.80 -7.69
N ASN A 115 -11.37 12.52 -7.77
CA ASN A 115 -12.15 11.42 -7.20
C ASN A 115 -11.30 10.21 -6.81
N GLY A 116 -11.85 9.35 -5.94
CA GLY A 116 -11.17 8.18 -5.39
C GLY A 116 -11.18 6.93 -6.27
N ALA A 117 -11.66 6.98 -7.52
CA ALA A 117 -11.82 5.78 -8.35
C ALA A 117 -10.48 5.07 -8.66
N PRO A 118 -9.37 5.76 -9.00
CA PRO A 118 -8.07 5.12 -9.18
C PRO A 118 -7.58 4.34 -7.95
N LEU A 119 -7.72 4.92 -6.75
CA LEU A 119 -7.32 4.28 -5.49
C LEU A 119 -8.11 2.99 -5.24
N LYS A 120 -9.43 3.02 -5.44
CA LYS A 120 -10.27 1.83 -5.29
C LYS A 120 -9.88 0.76 -6.32
N ALA A 121 -9.75 1.14 -7.58
CA ALA A 121 -9.43 0.20 -8.66
C ALA A 121 -8.07 -0.49 -8.44
N MET A 122 -7.05 0.24 -7.98
CA MET A 122 -5.75 -0.38 -7.70
C MET A 122 -5.83 -1.36 -6.52
N LEU A 123 -6.52 -1.00 -5.42
CA LEU A 123 -6.67 -1.88 -4.27
C LEU A 123 -7.44 -3.14 -4.63
N ASP A 124 -8.53 -3.01 -5.38
CA ASP A 124 -9.28 -4.16 -5.87
C ASP A 124 -8.40 -5.08 -6.72
N PHE A 125 -7.64 -4.53 -7.68
CA PHE A 125 -6.71 -5.29 -8.50
C PHE A 125 -5.65 -6.02 -7.66
N TYR A 126 -4.97 -5.29 -6.78
CA TYR A 126 -3.86 -5.81 -5.98
C TYR A 126 -4.30 -6.97 -5.08
N PHE A 127 -5.35 -6.77 -4.27
CA PHE A 127 -5.82 -7.78 -3.33
C PHE A 127 -6.54 -8.95 -4.00
N ASN A 128 -7.20 -8.74 -5.15
CA ASN A 128 -7.75 -9.84 -5.93
C ASN A 128 -6.64 -10.75 -6.48
N ARG A 129 -5.48 -10.20 -6.84
CA ARG A 129 -4.36 -11.03 -7.31
C ARG A 129 -3.76 -11.90 -6.21
N LEU A 130 -3.76 -11.43 -4.97
CA LEU A 130 -3.29 -12.21 -3.82
C LEU A 130 -4.19 -13.42 -3.52
N SER A 131 -5.51 -13.26 -3.65
CA SER A 131 -6.48 -14.34 -3.39
C SER A 131 -6.62 -15.38 -4.51
N HIS A 132 -6.05 -15.12 -5.70
CA HIS A 132 -6.15 -16.03 -6.84
C HIS A 132 -4.89 -16.88 -7.06
N ALA A 133 -3.81 -16.63 -6.31
CA ALA A 133 -2.57 -17.39 -6.42
C ALA A 133 -2.74 -18.88 -6.06
N ASP A 134 -3.79 -19.23 -5.31
CA ASP A 134 -4.13 -20.61 -4.96
C ASP A 134 -4.65 -21.46 -6.13
N ARG A 135 -5.14 -20.86 -7.23
CA ARG A 135 -5.81 -21.61 -8.31
C ARG A 135 -4.93 -22.04 -9.47
N ILE A 136 -3.67 -21.60 -9.53
CA ILE A 136 -2.76 -21.93 -10.65
C ILE A 136 -1.89 -23.16 -10.33
N VAL A 137 -1.64 -23.44 -9.05
CA VAL A 137 -0.80 -24.58 -8.65
C VAL A 137 -1.55 -25.92 -8.73
N GLU A 138 -2.87 -25.95 -8.45
CA GLU A 138 -3.67 -27.18 -8.57
C GLU A 138 -3.91 -27.65 -10.01
N ASN A 139 -3.71 -26.79 -11.02
CA ASN A 139 -4.05 -27.10 -12.42
C ASN A 139 -2.83 -27.43 -13.29
N ARG A 140 -1.68 -27.77 -12.68
CA ARG A 140 -0.41 -28.06 -13.38
C ARG A 140 0.10 -29.51 -13.26
N ASN A 141 -0.72 -30.44 -12.77
CA ASN A 141 -0.40 -31.87 -12.80
C ASN A 141 -1.37 -32.64 -13.71
N PRO A 142 -0.96 -33.02 -14.94
CA PRO A 142 -1.56 -34.16 -15.64
C PRO A 142 -1.15 -35.50 -15.00
#